data_AF-A0A7X6MGK6-F1
#
_entry.id   AF-A0A7X6MGK6-F1
#
_cell.length_a   1.000
_cell.length_b   1.000
_cell.length_c   1.000
_cell.angle_alpha   90.00
_cell.angle_beta   90.00
_cell.angle_gamma   90.00
#
_symmetry.space_group_name_H-M   'P 1'
#
loop_
_entity.id
_entity.type
_entity.pdbx_description
1 polymer ?
#
loop_
_entity_poly.entity_id
_entity_poly.type
_entity_poly.pdbx_seq_one_letter_code
_entity_poly.pdbx_strand_id
1 'polypeptide(L)'
;MTGRPGSGTDGDDGRAWDARLGWTYGLTADDPAERAGALVRLSQVQRNVGDAVARFNEWLRTPLPEDRERYRKAEHLRAYAPLREAQRHTLPDALWNRPAGDVRAWPGLPYALLYLEWEAKYPREWTLHAKKWGTKERLLRDVAVAGHDEAVRTRLSDLVETVVRRRYRCKDREYVRVARVLDGGDLRDRLAVAAGSEHPWARRHAAYVLWLLDRPGVPNTRSVWRTWNTEEFRG
;
A
#
# COMPACT_ATOMS: atom_id res chain seq x y z
N MET A 1 -16.94 -42.00 -18.16
CA MET A 1 -16.19 -40.73 -18.25
C MET A 1 -17.11 -39.60 -17.85
N THR A 2 -17.12 -39.23 -16.58
CA THR A 2 -17.94 -38.12 -16.04
C THR A 2 -17.01 -36.96 -15.74
N GLY A 3 -17.05 -35.96 -16.62
CA GLY A 3 -16.29 -34.72 -16.48
C GLY A 3 -16.73 -33.95 -15.24
N ARG A 4 -15.78 -33.71 -14.35
CA ARG A 4 -15.91 -32.85 -13.19
C ARG A 4 -15.94 -31.40 -13.69
N PRO A 5 -16.92 -30.55 -13.31
CA PRO A 5 -16.88 -29.14 -13.67
C PRO A 5 -15.66 -28.51 -13.01
N GLY A 6 -14.79 -27.93 -13.83
CA GLY A 6 -13.61 -27.22 -13.38
C GLY A 6 -14.01 -26.17 -12.34
N SER A 7 -13.37 -26.23 -11.18
CA SER A 7 -13.33 -25.12 -10.24
C SER A 7 -12.66 -23.94 -10.95
N GLY A 8 -13.48 -23.04 -11.50
CA GLY A 8 -13.02 -21.77 -12.03
C GLY A 8 -12.27 -21.04 -10.93
N THR A 9 -10.94 -21.11 -10.98
CA THR A 9 -10.07 -20.14 -10.32
C THR A 9 -10.26 -18.82 -11.06
N ASP A 10 -11.37 -18.11 -10.75
CA ASP A 10 -11.59 -16.70 -11.10
C ASP A 10 -10.62 -15.85 -10.26
N GLY A 11 -9.33 -16.02 -10.53
CA GLY A 11 -8.32 -15.06 -10.15
C GLY A 11 -8.53 -13.82 -10.99
N ASP A 12 -8.83 -12.72 -10.32
CA ASP A 12 -8.96 -11.37 -10.90
C ASP A 12 -7.71 -11.03 -11.72
N ASP A 13 -7.80 -11.11 -13.06
CA ASP A 13 -6.68 -10.88 -13.97
C ASP A 13 -6.31 -9.39 -14.06
N GLY A 14 -5.19 -9.05 -14.72
CA GLY A 14 -4.73 -7.67 -14.85
C GLY A 14 -5.77 -6.75 -15.52
N ARG A 15 -6.48 -7.25 -16.54
CA ARG A 15 -7.52 -6.46 -17.23
C ARG A 15 -8.70 -6.14 -16.34
N ALA A 16 -9.09 -7.07 -15.48
CA ALA A 16 -10.17 -6.84 -14.53
C ALA A 16 -9.76 -5.80 -13.46
N TRP A 17 -8.49 -5.76 -13.04
CA TRP A 17 -7.95 -4.66 -12.23
C TRP A 17 -7.96 -3.33 -12.99
N ASP A 18 -7.50 -3.30 -14.24
CA ASP A 18 -7.47 -2.08 -15.08
C ASP A 18 -8.86 -1.51 -15.33
N ALA A 19 -9.86 -2.36 -15.59
CA ALA A 19 -11.23 -1.92 -15.79
C ALA A 19 -11.79 -1.19 -14.55
N ARG A 20 -11.43 -1.62 -13.34
CA ARG A 20 -11.96 -1.05 -12.09
C ARG A 20 -11.12 0.11 -11.56
N LEU A 21 -9.80 0.01 -11.67
CA LEU A 21 -8.86 0.87 -10.98
C LEU A 21 -7.87 1.59 -11.91
N GLY A 22 -7.88 1.34 -13.22
CA GLY A 22 -6.97 1.99 -14.17
C GLY A 22 -7.03 3.52 -14.14
N TRP A 23 -8.17 4.10 -13.78
CA TRP A 23 -8.31 5.55 -13.58
C TRP A 23 -7.45 6.10 -12.41
N THR A 24 -7.01 5.25 -11.48
CA THR A 24 -6.22 5.66 -10.31
C THR A 24 -4.80 6.10 -10.68
N TYR A 25 -4.28 5.76 -11.87
CA TYR A 25 -2.97 6.24 -12.35
C TYR A 25 -2.90 7.78 -12.37
N GLY A 26 -4.03 8.45 -12.60
CA GLY A 26 -4.11 9.91 -12.50
C GLY A 26 -3.82 10.46 -11.09
N LEU A 27 -3.98 9.68 -10.01
CA LEU A 27 -3.68 10.12 -8.64
C LEU A 27 -2.18 10.42 -8.42
N THR A 28 -1.33 9.81 -9.24
CA THR A 28 0.14 9.99 -9.22
C THR A 28 0.67 10.83 -10.38
N ALA A 29 -0.23 11.32 -11.24
CA ALA A 29 0.14 12.14 -12.39
C ALA A 29 0.75 13.47 -11.94
N ASP A 30 1.82 13.88 -12.65
CA ASP A 30 2.49 15.15 -12.39
C ASP A 30 1.62 16.33 -12.84
N ASP A 31 0.78 16.14 -13.88
CA ASP A 31 -0.25 17.10 -14.30
C ASP A 31 -1.32 17.28 -13.19
N PRO A 32 -1.46 18.49 -12.61
CA PRO A 32 -2.49 18.77 -11.63
C PRO A 32 -3.93 18.58 -12.13
N ALA A 33 -4.20 18.78 -13.42
CA ALA A 33 -5.55 18.63 -13.96
C ALA A 33 -5.98 17.17 -14.03
N GLU A 34 -5.10 16.29 -14.51
CA GLU A 34 -5.32 14.84 -14.50
C GLU A 34 -5.53 14.32 -13.07
N ARG A 35 -4.68 14.78 -12.13
CA ARG A 35 -4.79 14.40 -10.72
C ARG A 35 -6.09 14.89 -10.08
N ALA A 36 -6.53 16.11 -10.37
CA ALA A 36 -7.82 16.62 -9.91
C ALA A 36 -8.99 15.77 -10.45
N GLY A 37 -8.96 15.38 -11.73
CA GLY A 37 -9.96 14.49 -12.32
C GLY A 37 -10.03 13.12 -11.61
N ALA A 38 -8.86 12.53 -11.32
CA ALA A 38 -8.78 11.28 -10.56
C ALA A 38 -9.32 11.42 -9.13
N LEU A 39 -9.05 12.54 -8.43
CA LEU A 39 -9.58 12.81 -7.09
C LEU A 39 -11.12 12.98 -7.07
N VAL A 40 -11.69 13.61 -8.10
CA VAL A 40 -13.15 13.70 -8.26
C VAL A 40 -13.76 12.31 -8.41
N ARG A 41 -13.17 11.47 -9.27
CA ARG A 41 -13.62 10.08 -9.44
C ARG A 41 -13.47 9.25 -8.18
N LEU A 42 -12.36 9.39 -7.46
CA LEU A 42 -12.15 8.74 -6.16
C LEU A 42 -13.27 9.10 -5.18
N SER A 43 -13.59 10.38 -5.07
CA SER A 43 -14.67 10.86 -4.19
C SER A 43 -16.02 10.27 -4.59
N GLN A 44 -16.29 10.09 -5.88
CA GLN A 44 -17.51 9.44 -6.38
C GLN A 44 -17.57 7.95 -5.99
N VAL A 45 -16.50 7.19 -6.21
CA VAL A 45 -16.50 5.76 -5.87
C VAL A 45 -16.54 5.55 -4.35
N GLN A 46 -15.91 6.44 -3.57
CA GLN A 46 -15.96 6.39 -2.11
C GLN A 46 -17.38 6.59 -1.57
N ARG A 47 -18.24 7.39 -2.22
CA ARG A 47 -19.66 7.49 -1.87
C ARG A 47 -20.37 6.14 -2.03
N ASN A 48 -20.12 5.42 -3.13
CA ASN A 48 -20.71 4.10 -3.35
C ASN A 48 -20.31 3.09 -2.26
N VAL A 49 -19.06 3.16 -1.78
CA VAL A 49 -18.61 2.37 -0.62
C VAL A 49 -19.31 2.81 0.65
N GLY A 50 -19.44 4.11 0.89
CA GLY A 50 -20.20 4.66 2.02
C GLY A 50 -21.64 4.14 2.07
N ASP A 51 -22.34 4.14 0.94
CA ASP A 51 -23.71 3.62 0.84
C ASP A 51 -23.77 2.11 1.11
N ALA A 52 -22.78 1.35 0.62
CA ALA A 52 -22.69 -0.08 0.88
C ALA A 52 -22.38 -0.39 2.36
N VAL A 53 -21.53 0.42 3.00
CA VAL A 53 -21.27 0.36 4.45
C VAL A 53 -22.54 0.67 5.23
N ALA A 54 -23.31 1.69 4.83
CA ALA A 54 -24.55 2.05 5.50
C ALA A 54 -25.56 0.89 5.47
N ARG A 55 -25.77 0.27 4.30
CA ARG A 55 -26.64 -0.92 4.15
C ARG A 55 -26.16 -2.11 4.98
N PHE A 56 -24.85 -2.37 4.98
CA PHE A 56 -24.30 -3.47 5.78
C PHE A 56 -24.46 -3.22 7.29
N ASN A 57 -24.26 -1.98 7.74
CA ASN A 57 -24.46 -1.59 9.14
C ASN A 57 -25.94 -1.66 9.56
N GLU A 58 -26.87 -1.35 8.66
CA GLU A 58 -28.30 -1.54 8.91
C GLU A 58 -28.64 -3.02 9.12
N TRP A 59 -28.11 -3.90 8.25
CA TRP A 59 -28.24 -5.34 8.42
C TRP A 59 -27.66 -5.84 9.76
N LEU A 60 -26.49 -5.33 10.18
CA LEU A 60 -25.89 -5.68 11.47
C LEU A 60 -26.78 -5.30 12.68
N ARG A 61 -27.68 -4.32 12.52
CA ARG A 61 -28.61 -3.88 13.57
C ARG A 61 -29.94 -4.63 13.55
N THR A 62 -30.23 -5.42 12.51
CA THR A 62 -31.46 -6.20 12.42
C THR A 62 -31.43 -7.36 13.44
N PRO A 63 -32.46 -7.52 14.29
CA PRO A 63 -32.54 -8.65 15.23
C PRO A 63 -32.49 -9.99 14.48
N LEU A 64 -31.63 -10.90 14.94
CA LEU A 64 -31.54 -12.25 14.39
C LEU A 64 -32.51 -13.20 15.12
N PRO A 65 -33.12 -14.18 14.41
CA PRO A 65 -33.85 -15.28 15.04
C PRO A 65 -32.99 -16.06 16.04
N GLU A 66 -33.63 -16.76 16.99
CA GLU A 66 -32.97 -17.43 18.12
C GLU A 66 -31.96 -18.53 17.71
N ASP A 67 -32.05 -19.07 16.50
CA ASP A 67 -31.11 -20.07 15.94
C ASP A 67 -29.83 -19.43 15.36
N ARG A 68 -28.86 -19.22 16.24
CA ARG A 68 -27.80 -18.21 16.10
C ARG A 68 -26.59 -18.55 15.22
N GLU A 69 -26.27 -19.80 14.93
CA GLU A 69 -24.87 -20.11 14.57
C GLU A 69 -24.63 -20.34 13.07
N ARG A 70 -25.45 -21.19 12.43
CA ARG A 70 -25.32 -21.47 10.97
C ARG A 70 -25.93 -20.35 10.12
N TYR A 71 -26.99 -19.71 10.63
CA TYR A 71 -27.67 -18.58 10.00
C TYR A 71 -26.73 -17.36 9.87
N ARG A 72 -25.89 -17.13 10.89
CA ARG A 72 -24.98 -15.98 10.95
C ARG A 72 -23.94 -15.95 9.84
N LYS A 73 -23.31 -17.08 9.47
CA LYS A 73 -22.19 -17.03 8.51
C LYS A 73 -22.65 -16.82 7.07
N ALA A 74 -23.67 -17.57 6.62
CA ALA A 74 -24.15 -17.47 5.24
C ALA A 74 -24.82 -16.12 4.97
N GLU A 75 -25.70 -15.67 5.88
CA GLU A 75 -26.37 -14.38 5.74
C GLU A 75 -25.39 -13.20 5.92
N HIS A 76 -24.40 -13.32 6.81
CA HIS A 76 -23.32 -12.33 6.87
C HIS A 76 -22.56 -12.23 5.56
N LEU A 77 -22.16 -13.36 4.94
CA LEU A 77 -21.45 -13.33 3.67
C LEU A 77 -22.30 -12.71 2.55
N ARG A 78 -23.62 -12.97 2.52
CA ARG A 78 -24.56 -12.35 1.59
C ARG A 78 -24.68 -10.85 1.82
N ALA A 79 -24.88 -10.41 3.06
CA ALA A 79 -24.99 -9.00 3.42
C ALA A 79 -23.66 -8.24 3.20
N TYR A 80 -22.53 -8.89 3.42
CA TYR A 80 -21.20 -8.31 3.23
C TYR A 80 -20.76 -8.26 1.76
N ALA A 81 -21.30 -9.12 0.89
CA ALA A 81 -20.89 -9.22 -0.51
C ALA A 81 -21.00 -7.90 -1.29
N PRO A 82 -22.09 -7.11 -1.19
CA PRO A 82 -22.18 -5.80 -1.85
C PRO A 82 -21.13 -4.80 -1.36
N LEU A 83 -20.81 -4.80 -0.06
CA LEU A 83 -19.74 -3.96 0.49
C LEU A 83 -18.38 -4.39 -0.04
N ARG A 84 -18.09 -5.70 0.00
CA ARG A 84 -16.84 -6.25 -0.53
C ARG A 84 -16.67 -5.93 -2.02
N GLU A 85 -17.74 -6.01 -2.80
CA GLU A 85 -17.70 -5.65 -4.22
C GLU A 85 -17.43 -4.15 -4.40
N ALA A 86 -18.16 -3.26 -3.73
CA ALA A 86 -17.93 -1.82 -3.82
C ALA A 86 -16.48 -1.44 -3.46
N GLN A 87 -15.91 -2.09 -2.44
CA GLN A 87 -14.52 -1.88 -2.02
C GLN A 87 -13.49 -2.21 -3.10
N ARG A 88 -13.78 -3.11 -4.06
CA ARG A 88 -12.84 -3.48 -5.15
C ARG A 88 -12.61 -2.36 -6.16
N HIS A 89 -13.42 -1.30 -6.14
CA HIS A 89 -13.35 -0.20 -7.10
C HIS A 89 -12.66 1.05 -6.54
N THR A 90 -12.18 1.02 -5.29
CA THR A 90 -11.56 2.19 -4.65
C THR A 90 -10.27 1.86 -3.91
N LEU A 91 -9.34 2.83 -3.90
CA LEU A 91 -8.17 2.80 -3.03
C LEU A 91 -8.50 3.47 -1.69
N PRO A 92 -7.98 2.95 -0.56
CA PRO A 92 -7.10 1.78 -0.44
C PRO A 92 -7.84 0.44 -0.28
N ASP A 93 -9.18 0.42 -0.30
CA ASP A 93 -9.94 -0.75 0.16
C ASP A 93 -9.77 -1.98 -0.75
N ALA A 94 -9.60 -1.78 -2.05
CA ALA A 94 -9.29 -2.85 -3.00
C ALA A 94 -7.99 -3.60 -2.66
N LEU A 95 -7.04 -2.93 -2.00
CA LEU A 95 -5.74 -3.49 -1.63
C LEU A 95 -5.76 -4.25 -0.30
N TRP A 96 -6.77 -4.04 0.54
CA TRP A 96 -6.82 -4.59 1.90
C TRP A 96 -7.04 -6.11 1.92
N ASN A 97 -7.92 -6.60 1.04
CA ASN A 97 -8.35 -8.00 1.00
C ASN A 97 -7.59 -8.82 -0.07
N ARG A 98 -6.31 -8.51 -0.28
CA ARG A 98 -5.46 -9.26 -1.20
C ARG A 98 -5.50 -10.76 -0.91
N PRO A 99 -5.63 -11.63 -1.93
CA PRO A 99 -5.43 -13.06 -1.77
C PRO A 99 -4.06 -13.40 -1.17
N ALA A 100 -3.99 -14.51 -0.43
CA ALA A 100 -2.72 -15.09 -0.03
C ALA A 100 -1.97 -15.59 -1.28
N GLY A 101 -0.65 -15.54 -1.25
CA GLY A 101 0.20 -15.95 -2.38
C GLY A 101 1.37 -15.00 -2.60
N ASP A 102 2.14 -15.27 -3.65
CA ASP A 102 3.27 -14.43 -4.05
C ASP A 102 2.79 -13.05 -4.55
N VAL A 103 3.32 -11.99 -3.97
CA VAL A 103 3.01 -10.61 -4.39
C VAL A 103 3.43 -10.34 -5.84
N ARG A 104 4.48 -11.00 -6.32
CA ARG A 104 5.07 -10.79 -7.64
C ARG A 104 4.15 -11.27 -8.76
N ALA A 105 3.37 -12.30 -8.47
CA ALA A 105 2.36 -12.84 -9.38
C ALA A 105 0.98 -12.18 -9.22
N TRP A 106 0.82 -11.26 -8.26
CA TRP A 106 -0.48 -10.66 -7.97
C TRP A 106 -0.82 -9.55 -8.98
N PRO A 107 -1.93 -9.65 -9.74
CA PRO A 107 -2.30 -8.64 -10.73
C PRO A 107 -2.56 -7.24 -10.15
N GLY A 108 -2.82 -7.13 -8.84
CA GLY A 108 -3.00 -5.85 -8.16
C GLY A 108 -1.70 -5.16 -7.75
N LEU A 109 -0.53 -5.75 -7.99
CA LEU A 109 0.78 -5.17 -7.61
C LEU A 109 0.98 -3.74 -8.17
N PRO A 110 0.69 -3.43 -9.45
CA PRO A 110 0.84 -2.07 -9.96
C PRO A 110 0.03 -1.02 -9.17
N TYR A 111 -1.16 -1.39 -8.69
CA TYR A 111 -2.04 -0.54 -7.88
C TYR A 111 -1.56 -0.38 -6.45
N ALA A 112 -0.91 -1.42 -5.89
CA ALA A 112 -0.23 -1.31 -4.61
C ALA A 112 0.96 -0.35 -4.67
N LEU A 113 1.78 -0.43 -5.72
CA LEU A 113 2.90 0.51 -5.94
C LEU A 113 2.39 1.93 -6.12
N LEU A 114 1.37 2.13 -6.96
CA LEU A 114 0.71 3.42 -7.16
C LEU A 114 0.19 4.03 -5.85
N TYR A 115 -0.44 3.23 -4.98
CA TYR A 115 -0.93 3.72 -3.69
C TYR A 115 0.20 4.21 -2.78
N LEU A 116 1.36 3.53 -2.78
CA LEU A 116 2.53 3.95 -2.03
C LEU A 116 3.20 5.18 -2.66
N GLU A 117 3.28 5.24 -3.98
CA GLU A 117 3.77 6.41 -4.73
C GLU A 117 2.91 7.64 -4.49
N TRP A 118 1.58 7.50 -4.49
CA TRP A 118 0.67 8.59 -4.16
C TRP A 118 0.89 9.09 -2.73
N GLU A 119 1.10 8.19 -1.77
CA GLU A 119 1.48 8.54 -0.40
C GLU A 119 2.80 9.31 -0.33
N ALA A 120 3.77 8.94 -1.16
CA ALA A 120 5.09 9.54 -1.18
C ALA A 120 5.11 10.90 -1.88
N LYS A 121 4.52 11.01 -3.08
CA LYS A 121 4.49 12.24 -3.91
C LYS A 121 3.52 13.29 -3.37
N TYR A 122 2.29 12.89 -3.03
CA TYR A 122 1.21 13.80 -2.66
C TYR A 122 0.64 13.49 -1.26
N PRO A 123 1.47 13.58 -0.20
CA PRO A 123 1.11 13.08 1.12
C PRO A 123 -0.10 13.81 1.74
N ARG A 124 -0.38 15.06 1.36
CA ARG A 124 -1.55 15.82 1.84
C ARG A 124 -2.84 15.27 1.23
N GLU A 125 -2.88 15.10 -0.08
CA GLU A 125 -4.02 14.53 -0.80
C GLU A 125 -4.30 13.11 -0.31
N TRP A 126 -3.26 12.27 -0.23
CA TRP A 126 -3.38 10.93 0.32
C TRP A 126 -3.93 10.92 1.75
N THR A 127 -3.51 11.89 2.60
CA THR A 127 -4.02 12.00 3.98
C THR A 127 -5.51 12.28 4.02
N LEU A 128 -5.98 13.16 3.14
CA LEU A 128 -7.37 13.58 3.09
C LEU A 128 -8.27 12.46 2.56
N HIS A 129 -7.82 11.75 1.53
CA HIS A 129 -8.70 10.86 0.77
C HIS A 129 -8.51 9.38 1.06
N ALA A 130 -7.32 8.91 1.41
CA ALA A 130 -6.99 7.48 1.37
C ALA A 130 -6.13 7.00 2.54
N LYS A 131 -6.03 7.80 3.61
CA LYS A 131 -5.21 7.50 4.78
C LYS A 131 -5.61 6.18 5.42
N LYS A 132 -4.77 5.16 5.26
CA LYS A 132 -4.91 3.87 5.94
C LYS A 132 -3.54 3.30 6.27
N TRP A 133 -3.00 3.69 7.43
CA TRP A 133 -1.65 3.31 7.85
C TRP A 133 -1.42 1.79 7.90
N GLY A 134 -2.45 1.03 8.29
CA GLY A 134 -2.39 -0.43 8.29
C GLY A 134 -2.22 -1.01 6.88
N THR A 135 -2.87 -0.42 5.87
CA THR A 135 -2.68 -0.82 4.47
C THR A 135 -1.26 -0.51 4.01
N LYS A 136 -0.76 0.71 4.26
CA LYS A 136 0.63 1.09 3.93
C LYS A 136 1.63 0.10 4.54
N GLU A 137 1.55 -0.16 5.83
CA GLU A 137 2.46 -1.06 6.53
C GLU A 137 2.40 -2.50 6.00
N ARG A 138 1.20 -3.01 5.71
CA ARG A 138 1.02 -4.34 5.12
C ARG A 138 1.63 -4.40 3.72
N LEU A 139 1.35 -3.43 2.86
CA LEU A 139 1.90 -3.40 1.50
C LEU A 139 3.43 -3.30 1.49
N LEU A 140 4.02 -2.50 2.37
CA LEU A 140 5.48 -2.43 2.51
C LEU A 140 6.10 -3.76 2.93
N ARG A 141 5.41 -4.53 3.78
CA ARG A 141 5.83 -5.89 4.13
C ARG A 141 5.68 -6.83 2.94
N ASP A 142 4.57 -6.74 2.21
CA ASP A 142 4.28 -7.60 1.07
C ASP A 142 5.30 -7.40 -0.06
N VAL A 143 5.65 -6.16 -0.41
CA VAL A 143 6.59 -5.86 -1.51
C VAL A 143 8.05 -6.01 -1.12
N ALA A 144 8.38 -6.10 0.18
CA ALA A 144 9.72 -6.34 0.68
C ALA A 144 10.13 -7.82 0.54
N VAL A 145 10.16 -8.32 -0.71
CA VAL A 145 10.60 -9.67 -1.09
C VAL A 145 11.53 -9.60 -2.30
N ALA A 146 12.52 -10.49 -2.37
CA ALA A 146 13.48 -10.52 -3.47
C ALA A 146 12.85 -11.06 -4.77
N GLY A 147 13.53 -10.84 -5.90
CA GLY A 147 13.15 -11.41 -7.21
C GLY A 147 11.97 -10.71 -7.90
N HIS A 148 11.71 -9.44 -7.58
CA HIS A 148 10.93 -8.57 -8.47
C HIS A 148 11.68 -8.37 -9.79
N ASP A 149 10.94 -8.15 -10.88
CA ASP A 149 11.53 -7.70 -12.14
C ASP A 149 12.14 -6.29 -12.02
N GLU A 150 12.94 -5.90 -13.02
CA GLU A 150 13.70 -4.66 -12.97
C GLU A 150 12.82 -3.41 -12.96
N ALA A 151 11.64 -3.44 -13.60
CA ALA A 151 10.73 -2.32 -13.62
C ALA A 151 10.12 -2.06 -12.23
N VAL A 152 9.71 -3.13 -11.53
CA VAL A 152 9.21 -3.03 -10.15
C VAL A 152 10.34 -2.64 -9.19
N ARG A 153 11.55 -3.20 -9.36
CA ARG A 153 12.72 -2.81 -8.57
C ARG A 153 13.02 -1.32 -8.69
N THR A 154 13.01 -0.79 -9.92
CA THR A 154 13.23 0.64 -10.20
C THR A 154 12.17 1.50 -9.51
N ARG A 155 10.87 1.20 -9.65
CA ARG A 155 9.80 1.93 -8.96
C ARG A 155 9.96 1.90 -7.45
N LEU A 156 10.33 0.76 -6.88
CA LEU A 156 10.56 0.66 -5.43
C LEU A 156 11.79 1.46 -4.98
N SER A 157 12.87 1.51 -5.77
CA SER A 157 14.04 2.37 -5.51
C SER A 157 13.65 3.86 -5.54
N ASP A 158 12.92 4.30 -6.56
CA ASP A 158 12.41 5.67 -6.70
C ASP A 158 11.53 6.06 -5.51
N LEU A 159 10.72 5.11 -5.04
CA LEU A 159 9.84 5.28 -3.89
C LEU A 159 10.63 5.44 -2.59
N VAL A 160 11.66 4.61 -2.36
CA VAL A 160 12.56 4.76 -1.19
C VAL A 160 13.25 6.11 -1.24
N GLU A 161 13.79 6.50 -2.39
CA GLU A 161 14.44 7.79 -2.61
C GLU A 161 13.50 8.97 -2.30
N THR A 162 12.27 8.92 -2.83
CA THR A 162 11.25 9.94 -2.60
C THR A 162 10.93 10.08 -1.10
N VAL A 163 10.78 8.95 -0.40
CA VAL A 163 10.45 8.92 1.03
C VAL A 163 11.58 9.45 1.90
N VAL A 164 12.84 9.16 1.57
CA VAL A 164 13.97 9.71 2.35
C VAL A 164 14.16 11.19 2.12
N ARG A 165 13.90 11.71 0.91
CA ARG A 165 14.08 13.13 0.57
C ARG A 165 13.00 14.04 1.15
N ARG A 166 11.80 13.52 1.41
CA ARG A 166 10.70 14.30 2.01
C ARG A 166 10.75 14.32 3.54
N ARG A 167 10.01 15.25 4.15
CA ARG A 167 9.86 15.29 5.62
C ARG A 167 9.25 13.98 6.12
N TYR A 168 9.84 13.43 7.19
CA TYR A 168 9.43 12.15 7.79
C TYR A 168 7.95 12.16 8.21
N ARG A 169 7.24 11.08 7.87
CA ARG A 169 5.83 10.80 8.18
C ARG A 169 5.68 9.46 8.89
N CYS A 170 4.48 9.22 9.39
CA CYS A 170 4.16 7.99 10.10
C CYS A 170 4.49 6.75 9.24
N LYS A 171 5.14 5.78 9.86
CA LYS A 171 5.57 4.50 9.26
C LYS A 171 6.60 4.62 8.13
N ASP A 172 7.21 5.78 7.90
CA ASP A 172 8.23 5.92 6.86
C ASP A 172 9.46 5.03 7.11
N ARG A 173 9.81 4.76 8.37
CA ARG A 173 10.84 3.78 8.68
C ARG A 173 10.59 2.41 8.05
N GLU A 174 9.33 2.00 7.79
CA GLU A 174 9.02 0.68 7.26
C GLU A 174 9.57 0.49 5.84
N TYR A 175 9.89 1.57 5.12
CA TYR A 175 10.59 1.53 3.83
C TYR A 175 12.00 0.95 3.91
N VAL A 176 12.62 0.90 5.09
CA VAL A 176 13.90 0.17 5.27
C VAL A 176 13.76 -1.31 4.90
N ARG A 177 12.60 -1.92 5.10
CA ARG A 177 12.37 -3.33 4.69
C ARG A 177 12.53 -3.50 3.19
N VAL A 178 11.97 -2.56 2.42
CA VAL A 178 12.10 -2.51 0.97
C VAL A 178 13.57 -2.23 0.60
N ALA A 179 14.20 -1.24 1.24
CA ALA A 179 15.59 -0.90 1.00
C ALA A 179 16.55 -2.09 1.19
N ARG A 180 16.34 -2.92 2.22
CA ARG A 180 17.14 -4.12 2.48
C ARG A 180 17.09 -5.15 1.36
N VAL A 181 15.93 -5.29 0.73
CA VAL A 181 15.72 -6.24 -0.37
C VAL A 181 16.28 -5.71 -1.68
N LEU A 182 16.34 -4.39 -1.82
CA LEU A 182 16.89 -3.70 -2.98
C LEU A 182 18.38 -3.38 -2.82
N ASP A 183 19.02 -3.72 -1.69
CA ASP A 183 20.39 -3.30 -1.39
C ASP A 183 21.35 -3.65 -2.53
N GLY A 184 22.03 -2.62 -3.02
CA GLY A 184 22.82 -2.64 -4.24
C GLY A 184 23.34 -1.24 -4.58
N GLY A 185 24.27 -1.15 -5.54
CA GLY A 185 24.96 0.10 -5.90
C GLY A 185 24.01 1.25 -6.20
N ASP A 186 23.04 1.05 -7.11
CA ASP A 186 22.07 2.07 -7.50
C ASP A 186 21.32 2.68 -6.30
N LEU A 187 20.75 1.85 -5.43
CA LEU A 187 20.03 2.35 -4.25
C LEU A 187 20.99 3.05 -3.26
N ARG A 188 22.18 2.48 -3.04
CA ARG A 188 23.18 3.07 -2.14
C ARG A 188 23.64 4.44 -2.63
N ASP A 189 23.86 4.62 -3.92
CA ASP A 189 24.26 5.90 -4.51
C ASP A 189 23.17 6.96 -4.33
N ARG A 190 21.91 6.63 -4.60
CA ARG A 190 20.76 7.52 -4.36
C ARG A 190 20.63 7.93 -2.90
N LEU A 191 20.80 6.97 -1.99
CA LEU A 191 20.78 7.23 -0.55
C LEU A 191 21.99 8.08 -0.11
N ALA A 192 23.17 7.87 -0.68
CA ALA A 192 24.36 8.68 -0.40
C ALA A 192 24.16 10.14 -0.83
N VAL A 193 23.58 10.36 -2.02
CA VAL A 193 23.19 11.70 -2.49
C VAL A 193 22.19 12.35 -1.53
N ALA A 194 21.16 11.62 -1.10
CA ALA A 194 20.19 12.13 -0.14
C ALA A 194 20.82 12.40 1.26
N ALA A 195 21.80 11.59 1.67
CA ALA A 195 22.57 11.77 2.89
C ALA A 195 23.45 13.03 2.82
N GLY A 196 23.95 13.40 1.64
CA GLY A 196 24.68 14.64 1.38
C GLY A 196 23.80 15.88 1.21
N SER A 197 22.48 15.77 1.31
CA SER A 197 21.56 16.91 1.10
C SER A 197 21.68 17.99 2.17
N GLU A 198 21.51 19.24 1.77
CA GLU A 198 21.35 20.39 2.66
C GLU A 198 20.12 20.25 3.58
N HIS A 199 19.08 19.55 3.11
CA HIS A 199 17.87 19.34 3.88
C HIS A 199 18.11 18.40 5.08
N PRO A 200 17.96 18.88 6.34
CA PRO A 200 18.35 18.09 7.51
C PRO A 200 17.55 16.78 7.66
N TRP A 201 16.28 16.77 7.25
CA TRP A 201 15.47 15.56 7.30
C TRP A 201 15.92 14.51 6.28
N ALA A 202 16.30 14.94 5.07
CA ALA A 202 16.76 14.05 4.01
C ALA A 202 18.08 13.40 4.40
N ARG A 203 19.02 14.24 4.84
CA ARG A 203 20.32 13.81 5.36
C ARG A 203 20.18 12.76 6.45
N ARG A 204 19.36 13.05 7.47
CA ARG A 204 19.21 12.14 8.63
C ARG A 204 18.48 10.85 8.29
N HIS A 205 17.44 10.90 7.45
CA HIS A 205 16.68 9.71 7.10
C HIS A 205 17.50 8.79 6.18
N ALA A 206 18.16 9.33 5.16
CA ALA A 206 18.99 8.54 4.26
C ALA A 206 20.19 7.92 4.99
N ALA A 207 20.87 8.68 5.87
CA ALA A 207 21.95 8.16 6.70
C ALA A 207 21.49 7.01 7.62
N TYR A 208 20.28 7.09 8.17
CA TYR A 208 19.70 5.97 8.95
C TYR A 208 19.51 4.72 8.10
N VAL A 209 18.98 4.87 6.88
CA VAL A 209 18.77 3.74 5.98
C VAL A 209 20.11 3.09 5.65
N LEU A 210 21.11 3.87 5.22
CA LEU A 210 22.47 3.39 4.94
C LEU A 210 23.07 2.65 6.14
N TRP A 211 22.99 3.23 7.34
CA TRP A 211 23.48 2.61 8.57
C TRP A 211 22.83 1.24 8.86
N LEU A 212 21.53 1.09 8.54
CA LEU A 212 20.80 -0.18 8.66
C LEU A 212 21.07 -1.17 7.52
N LEU A 213 21.50 -0.70 6.35
CA LEU A 213 21.95 -1.56 5.24
C LEU A 213 23.33 -2.15 5.54
N ASP A 214 24.23 -1.37 6.16
CA ASP A 214 25.54 -1.85 6.62
C ASP A 214 25.42 -2.84 7.80
N ARG A 215 24.26 -2.88 8.47
CA ARG A 215 24.01 -3.68 9.68
C ARG A 215 22.71 -4.47 9.55
N PRO A 216 22.66 -5.50 8.68
CA PRO A 216 21.43 -6.24 8.39
C PRO A 216 20.83 -6.92 9.63
N GLY A 217 21.67 -7.30 10.61
CA GLY A 217 21.24 -7.91 11.88
C GLY A 217 20.55 -6.95 12.86
N VAL A 218 20.68 -5.64 12.69
CA VAL A 218 20.01 -4.67 13.56
C VAL A 218 18.52 -4.59 13.20
N PRO A 219 17.58 -4.70 14.15
CA PRO A 219 16.17 -4.59 13.84
C PRO A 219 15.75 -3.14 13.60
N ASN A 220 14.96 -2.90 12.56
CA ASN A 220 14.34 -1.58 12.31
C ASN A 220 13.13 -1.36 13.24
N THR A 221 13.39 -1.01 14.49
CA THR A 221 12.33 -0.74 15.49
C THR A 221 12.10 0.75 15.69
N ARG A 222 10.95 1.11 16.28
CA ARG A 222 10.69 2.50 16.71
C ARG A 222 11.73 2.99 17.72
N SER A 223 12.23 2.10 18.58
CA SER A 223 13.24 2.45 19.57
C SER A 223 14.57 2.77 18.91
N VAL A 224 15.05 1.89 18.00
CA VAL A 224 16.28 2.12 17.23
C VAL A 224 16.21 3.42 16.44
N TRP A 225 15.08 3.69 15.77
CA TRP A 225 14.87 4.97 15.09
C TRP A 225 14.92 6.18 16.04
N ARG A 226 14.33 6.09 17.24
CA ARG A 226 14.36 7.18 18.22
C ARG A 226 15.78 7.44 18.72
N THR A 227 16.51 6.38 19.06
CA THR A 227 17.91 6.45 19.48
C THR A 227 18.81 7.01 18.37
N TRP A 228 18.55 6.68 17.10
CA TRP A 228 19.25 7.32 15.99
C TRP A 228 19.00 8.83 15.89
N ASN A 229 17.82 9.29 16.30
CA ASN A 229 17.45 10.70 16.27
C ASN A 229 17.97 11.51 17.48
N THR A 230 18.57 10.85 18.48
CA THR A 230 19.32 11.53 19.55
C THR A 230 20.77 11.76 19.09
N GLU A 231 21.39 12.85 19.50
CA GLU A 231 22.71 13.28 18.96
C GLU A 231 23.85 12.28 19.21
N GLU A 232 23.69 11.35 20.16
CA GLU A 232 24.69 10.36 20.59
C GLU A 232 25.00 9.26 19.57
N PHE A 233 24.22 9.09 18.49
CA PHE A 233 24.41 7.97 17.55
C PHE A 233 25.27 8.29 16.33
N ARG A 234 26.12 9.31 16.43
CA ARG A 234 27.21 9.60 15.46
C ARG A 234 28.43 8.75 15.82
N GLY A 235 28.32 7.44 15.65
CA GLY A 235 29.45 6.51 15.68
C GLY A 235 30.03 6.34 14.29
#